data_AF-A0A7C5WLS0-F1
#
_entry.id   AF-A0A7C5WLS0-F1
#
_cell.length_a   1.000
_cell.length_b   1.000
_cell.length_c   1.000
_cell.angle_alpha   90.00
_cell.angle_beta   90.00
_cell.angle_gamma   90.00
#
_symmetry.space_group_name_H-M   'P 1'
#
loop_
_entity.id
_entity.type
_entity.pdbx_description
1 polymer ?
#
loop_
_entity_poly.entity_id
_entity_poly.type
_entity_poly.pdbx_seq_one_letter_code
_entity_poly.pdbx_strand_id
1 'polypeptide(L)'
;MIKELLKWRAHATILLSLYIPPGRPVGDVLALLRQEISVAENIKLKKTRNAVEWALNVAYDRLSKIPKIPDNGLVLFAGLNPDTGDSIVIILVPPEKVPLFFY
;
A
#
# COMPACT_ATOMS: atom_id res chain seq x y z
N MET A 1 8.41 -2.20 14.63
CA MET A 1 7.77 -1.25 13.70
C MET A 1 8.74 -0.56 12.73
N ILE A 2 9.38 0.60 12.99
CA ILE A 2 10.25 1.25 11.97
C ILE A 2 11.44 0.36 11.55
N LYS A 3 11.99 -0.43 12.49
CA LYS A 3 13.09 -1.37 12.23
C LYS A 3 12.71 -2.54 11.31
N GLU A 4 11.42 -2.91 11.21
CA GLU A 4 10.97 -3.98 10.30
C GLU A 4 10.85 -3.47 8.86
N LEU A 5 10.36 -2.25 8.67
CA LEU A 5 10.35 -1.57 7.37
C LEU A 5 11.78 -1.34 6.84
N LEU A 6 12.73 -1.05 7.72
CA LEU A 6 14.16 -0.93 7.36
C LEU A 6 14.80 -2.27 6.96
N LYS A 7 14.35 -3.40 7.52
CA LYS A 7 14.80 -4.75 7.11
C LYS A 7 14.25 -5.15 5.73
N TRP A 8 13.08 -4.63 5.37
CA TRP A 8 12.46 -4.84 4.06
C TRP A 8 13.06 -3.97 2.93
N ARG A 9 14.07 -3.12 3.24
CA ARG A 9 14.97 -2.50 2.22
C ARG A 9 15.93 -3.50 1.56
N ALA A 10 15.75 -4.80 1.78
CA ALA A 10 16.53 -5.82 1.11
C ALA A 10 16.14 -5.89 -0.38
N HIS A 11 17.18 -5.91 -1.22
CA HIS A 11 17.12 -6.02 -2.68
C HIS A 11 16.00 -6.96 -3.15
N ALA A 12 15.19 -6.51 -4.12
CA ALA A 12 14.08 -7.21 -4.77
C ALA A 12 12.68 -7.15 -4.13
N THR A 13 12.48 -6.40 -3.04
CA THR A 13 11.13 -6.29 -2.45
C THR A 13 10.35 -5.09 -2.98
N ILE A 14 9.23 -5.35 -3.65
CA ILE A 14 8.31 -4.32 -4.11
C ILE A 14 7.36 -3.97 -2.96
N LEU A 15 7.54 -2.79 -2.38
CA LEU A 15 6.75 -2.31 -1.25
C LEU A 15 5.88 -1.12 -1.67
N LEU A 16 4.58 -1.34 -1.78
CA LEU A 16 3.57 -0.29 -1.90
C LEU A 16 3.43 0.40 -0.54
N SER A 17 3.56 1.73 -0.53
CA SER A 17 3.35 2.57 0.65
C SER A 17 2.25 3.58 0.33
N LEU A 18 1.06 3.36 0.87
CA LEU A 18 -0.11 4.20 0.64
C LEU A 18 -0.40 5.05 1.88
N TYR A 19 -0.37 6.37 1.72
CA TYR A 19 -0.72 7.33 2.77
C TYR A 19 -2.03 8.00 2.43
N ILE A 20 -3.01 7.87 3.33
CA ILE A 20 -4.36 8.39 3.14
C ILE A 20 -4.58 9.49 4.19
N PRO A 21 -4.74 10.75 3.77
CA PRO A 21 -5.03 11.83 4.71
C PRO A 21 -6.42 11.67 5.32
N PRO A 22 -6.63 12.19 6.54
CA PRO A 22 -7.95 12.21 7.15
C PRO A 22 -8.93 13.03 6.31
N GLY A 23 -10.19 12.60 6.27
CA GLY A 23 -11.25 13.29 5.54
C GLY A 23 -11.39 12.92 4.06
N ARG A 24 -10.46 12.14 3.49
CA ARG A 24 -10.66 11.57 2.14
C ARG A 24 -11.71 10.46 2.19
N PRO A 25 -12.68 10.40 1.25
CA PRO A 25 -13.60 9.27 1.17
C PRO A 25 -12.88 7.96 0.84
N VAL A 26 -13.26 6.87 1.51
CA VAL A 26 -12.73 5.52 1.22
C VAL A 26 -12.97 5.15 -0.25
N GLY A 27 -14.15 5.51 -0.78
CA GLY A 27 -14.53 5.25 -2.19
C GLY A 27 -13.54 5.83 -3.21
N ASP A 28 -13.04 7.05 -2.98
CA ASP A 28 -12.09 7.69 -3.89
C ASP A 28 -10.75 6.96 -3.90
N VAL A 29 -10.30 6.48 -2.73
CA VAL A 29 -9.06 5.72 -2.64
C VAL A 29 -9.21 4.33 -3.27
N LEU A 30 -10.37 3.69 -3.10
CA LEU A 30 -10.68 2.43 -3.78
C LEU A 30 -10.72 2.59 -5.31
N ALA A 31 -11.27 3.71 -5.80
CA ALA A 31 -11.28 4.02 -7.23
C ALA A 31 -9.85 4.22 -7.77
N LEU A 32 -9.02 4.97 -7.05
CA LEU A 32 -7.60 5.16 -7.39
C LEU A 32 -6.86 3.82 -7.44
N LEU A 33 -7.02 2.97 -6.41
CA LEU A 33 -6.38 1.65 -6.38
C LEU A 33 -6.78 0.78 -7.58
N ARG A 34 -8.04 0.82 -8.03
CA ARG A 34 -8.46 0.12 -9.25
C ARG A 34 -7.76 0.65 -10.49
N GLN A 35 -7.61 1.97 -10.62
CA GLN A 35 -6.89 2.57 -11.74
C GLN A 35 -5.42 2.13 -11.74
N GLU A 36 -4.76 2.15 -10.58
CA GLU A 36 -3.38 1.69 -10.44
C GLU A 36 -3.21 0.22 -10.79
N ILE A 37 -4.19 -0.64 -10.46
CA ILE A 37 -4.18 -2.06 -10.87
C ILE A 37 -4.16 -2.16 -12.40
N SER A 38 -5.01 -1.40 -13.10
CA SER A 38 -5.00 -1.37 -14.57
C SER A 38 -3.71 -0.81 -15.16
N VAL A 39 -3.09 0.17 -14.51
CA VAL A 39 -1.79 0.72 -14.94
C VAL A 39 -0.68 -0.32 -14.74
N ALA A 40 -0.72 -1.09 -13.65
CA ALA A 40 0.26 -2.13 -13.33
C ALA A 40 0.31 -3.25 -14.39
N GLU A 41 -0.76 -3.48 -15.15
CA GLU A 41 -0.78 -4.46 -16.26
C GLU A 41 0.31 -4.18 -17.32
N ASN A 42 0.69 -2.90 -17.49
CA ASN A 42 1.70 -2.46 -18.45
C ASN A 42 3.14 -2.75 -18.01
N ILE A 43 3.36 -3.26 -16.79
CA ILE A 43 4.69 -3.62 -16.31
C ILE A 43 5.24 -4.80 -17.13
N LYS A 44 6.35 -4.56 -17.84
CA LYS A 44 6.98 -5.51 -18.77
C LYS A 44 7.47 -6.79 -18.08
N LEU A 45 7.98 -6.68 -16.86
CA LEU A 45 8.53 -7.82 -16.12
C LEU A 45 7.42 -8.54 -15.34
N LYS A 46 7.06 -9.76 -15.77
CA LYS A 46 5.96 -10.56 -15.18
C LYS A 46 6.07 -10.72 -13.66
N LYS A 47 7.29 -10.97 -13.14
CA LYS A 47 7.54 -11.10 -11.70
C LYS A 47 7.16 -9.82 -10.93
N THR A 48 7.63 -8.68 -11.42
CA THR A 48 7.34 -7.36 -10.84
C THR A 48 5.87 -7.03 -10.95
N ARG A 49 5.25 -7.28 -12.11
CA ARG A 49 3.83 -7.05 -12.33
C ARG A 49 2.97 -7.80 -11.32
N ASN A 50 3.18 -9.11 -11.20
CA ASN A 50 2.43 -9.95 -10.26
C ASN A 50 2.57 -9.47 -8.81
N ALA A 51 3.77 -9.04 -8.40
CA ALA A 51 4.00 -8.52 -7.05
C ALA A 51 3.31 -7.16 -6.81
N VAL A 52 3.31 -6.26 -7.80
CA VAL A 52 2.58 -4.98 -7.73
C VAL A 52 1.07 -5.21 -7.70
N GLU A 53 0.54 -6.03 -8.61
CA GLU A 53 -0.88 -6.38 -8.66
C GLU A 53 -1.33 -7.03 -7.35
N TRP A 54 -0.54 -7.95 -6.79
CA TRP A 54 -0.82 -8.55 -5.50
C TRP A 54 -0.90 -7.51 -4.38
N ALA A 55 0.08 -6.61 -4.30
CA ALA A 55 0.12 -5.57 -3.26
C ALA A 55 -1.09 -4.62 -3.36
N LEU A 56 -1.45 -4.21 -4.58
CA LEU A 56 -2.61 -3.34 -4.83
C LEU A 56 -3.93 -4.04 -4.50
N ASN A 57 -4.11 -5.31 -4.89
CA ASN A 57 -5.31 -6.07 -4.58
C ASN A 57 -5.48 -6.29 -3.08
N VAL A 58 -4.40 -6.59 -2.37
CA VAL A 58 -4.43 -6.74 -0.91
C VAL A 58 -4.74 -5.40 -0.24
N ALA A 59 -4.16 -4.29 -0.72
CA ALA A 59 -4.49 -2.96 -0.24
C ALA A 59 -5.99 -2.63 -0.44
N TYR A 60 -6.52 -2.96 -1.62
CA TYR A 60 -7.93 -2.76 -1.96
C TYR A 60 -8.86 -3.57 -1.05
N ASP A 61 -8.61 -4.87 -0.87
CA ASP A 61 -9.41 -5.73 0.00
C ASP A 61 -9.40 -5.21 1.45
N ARG A 62 -8.21 -4.85 1.96
CA ARG A 62 -8.08 -4.31 3.32
C ARG A 62 -8.83 -3.00 3.49
N LEU A 63 -8.70 -2.07 2.54
CA LEU A 63 -9.33 -0.76 2.62
C LEU A 63 -10.85 -0.84 2.43
N SER A 64 -11.34 -1.78 1.62
CA SER A 64 -12.79 -1.97 1.41
C SER A 64 -13.52 -2.43 2.67
N LYS A 65 -12.80 -3.07 3.61
CA LYS A 65 -13.32 -3.47 4.93
C LYS A 65 -13.35 -2.32 5.94
N ILE A 66 -12.76 -1.17 5.61
CA ILE A 66 -12.71 0.01 6.47
C ILE A 66 -13.87 0.93 6.08
N PRO A 67 -14.88 1.12 6.96
CA PRO A 67 -16.05 1.93 6.61
C PRO A 67 -15.74 3.43 6.54
N LYS A 68 -14.73 3.90 7.29
CA LYS A 68 -14.33 5.31 7.34
C LYS A 68 -12.84 5.43 7.65
N ILE A 69 -12.15 6.33 6.96
CA ILE A 69 -10.75 6.67 7.27
C ILE A 69 -10.71 7.40 8.62
N PRO A 70 -9.85 6.97 9.57
CA PRO A 70 -9.70 7.63 10.88
C PRO A 70 -9.30 9.11 10.75
N ASP A 71 -9.60 9.90 11.78
CA ASP A 71 -9.32 11.35 11.81
C ASP A 71 -7.82 11.71 11.84
N ASN A 72 -6.96 10.72 12.06
CA ASN A 72 -5.50 10.85 11.95
C ASN A 72 -4.97 10.44 10.58
N GLY A 73 -5.81 9.90 9.69
CA GLY A 73 -5.41 9.30 8.43
C GLY A 73 -5.12 7.80 8.58
N LEU A 74 -4.65 7.20 7.49
CA LEU A 74 -4.32 5.78 7.43
C LEU A 74 -3.09 5.56 6.56
N VAL A 75 -2.18 4.73 7.04
CA VAL A 75 -1.01 4.30 6.28
C VAL A 75 -1.09 2.80 6.07
N LEU A 76 -0.90 2.38 4.83
CA LEU A 76 -0.91 0.98 4.43
C LEU A 76 0.40 0.66 3.72
N PHE A 77 1.07 -0.38 4.20
CA PHE A 77 2.22 -0.98 3.55
C PHE A 77 1.82 -2.37 3.05
N ALA A 78 1.99 -2.62 1.76
CA ALA A 78 1.77 -3.93 1.16
C ALA A 78 2.94 -4.27 0.26
N GLY A 79 3.50 -5.46 0.41
CA GLY A 79 4.61 -5.88 -0.44
C GLY A 79 4.70 -7.39 -0.57
N LEU A 80 5.19 -7.82 -1.72
CA LEU A 80 5.47 -9.21 -2.02
C LEU A 80 6.91 -9.31 -2.52
N ASN A 81 7.69 -10.19 -1.91
CA ASN A 81 8.98 -10.59 -2.43
C ASN A 81 8.75 -11.68 -3.50
N PRO A 82 9.02 -11.41 -4.79
CA PRO A 82 8.74 -12.36 -5.87
C PRO A 82 9.72 -13.55 -5.89
N ASP A 83 10.84 -13.47 -5.17
CA ASP A 83 11.86 -14.52 -5.16
C ASP A 83 11.74 -15.43 -3.93
N THR A 84 11.31 -14.91 -2.77
CA THR A 84 11.08 -15.73 -1.55
C THR A 84 9.62 -16.09 -1.34
N GLY A 85 8.68 -15.35 -1.94
CA GLY A 85 7.24 -15.48 -1.68
C GLY A 85 6.79 -14.83 -0.37
N ASP A 86 7.70 -14.17 0.36
CA ASP A 86 7.36 -13.47 1.59
C ASP A 86 6.46 -12.27 1.29
N SER A 87 5.46 -12.08 2.14
CA SER A 87 4.53 -10.96 2.02
C SER A 87 4.43 -10.15 3.31
N ILE A 88 4.27 -8.84 3.15
CA ILE A 88 4.06 -7.90 4.26
C ILE A 88 2.77 -7.14 3.99
N VAL A 89 1.93 -7.04 5.02
CA VAL A 89 0.73 -6.22 5.01
C VAL A 89 0.62 -5.56 6.37
N ILE A 90 0.82 -4.25 6.42
CA ILE A 90 0.74 -3.48 7.66
C ILE A 90 -0.19 -2.32 7.43
N ILE A 91 -1.17 -2.17 8.31
CA ILE A 91 -2.05 -1.01 8.36
C ILE A 91 -1.79 -0.33 9.69
N LEU A 92 -1.52 0.96 9.63
CA LEU A 92 -1.24 1.76 10.81
C LEU A 92 -1.96 3.09 10.73
N VAL A 93 -2.58 3.45 11.84
CA VAL A 93 -3.13 4.78 12.06
C VAL A 93 -1.99 5.60 12.66
N PRO A 94 -1.51 6.65 11.98
CA PRO A 94 -0.43 7.44 12.52
C PRO A 94 -0.89 8.11 13.84
N PRO A 95 -0.05 8.08 14.90
CA PRO A 95 -0.40 8.61 16.22
C PRO A 95 -0.43 10.15 16.26
N GLU A 96 0.17 10.84 15.29
CA GLU A 96 0.11 12.29 15.12
C GLU A 96 -0.55 12.65 13.78
N LYS A 97 -1.35 13.73 13.75
CA LYS A 97 -1.84 14.31 12.49
C LYS A 97 -0.64 14.77 11.69
N VAL A 98 -0.31 14.06 10.61
CA VAL A 98 0.84 14.37 9.76
C VAL A 98 0.62 15.75 9.13
N PRO A 99 1.40 16.79 9.48
CA PRO A 99 1.17 18.14 8.97
C PRO A 99 1.87 18.41 7.63
N LEU A 100 2.67 17.49 7.09
CA LEU A 100 3.45 17.73 5.88
C LEU A 100 3.45 16.58 4.87
N PHE A 101 3.13 16.98 3.65
CA PHE A 101 3.22 16.26 2.39
C PHE A 101 4.71 16.22 1.95
N PHE A 102 5.27 15.04 1.72
CA PHE A 102 6.52 14.89 0.96
C PHE A 102 6.29 13.90 -0.18
N TYR A 103 6.61 14.34 -1.40
CA TYR A 103 6.66 13.58 -2.65
C TYR A 103 8.11 13.20 -2.94
#